data_AF-A0A936CZP3-F1
#
_entry.id   AF-A0A936CZP3-F1
#
_cell.length_a   1.000
_cell.length_b   1.000
_cell.length_c   1.000
_cell.angle_alpha   90.00
_cell.angle_beta   90.00
_cell.angle_gamma   90.00
#
_symmetry.space_group_name_H-M   'P 1'
#
loop_
_entity.id
_entity.type
_entity.pdbx_description
1 polymer ?
#
loop_
_entity_poly.entity_id
_entity_poly.type
_entity_poly.pdbx_seq_one_letter_code
_entity_poly.pdbx_strand_id
1 'polypeptide(L)'
;MRQSPVILISESTSRAYKADHFRHEFRRIAKAAGIGLQFLDLRRSAVVHLAEADCTIPQISAITGHQLDRTTRILETYLPRTAPMAKAAIHKLVLYRKRTKLEF
;
A
#
# COMPACT_ATOMS: atom_id res chain seq x y z
N MET A 1 22.23 9.93 9.02
CA MET A 1 21.09 9.32 8.30
C MET A 1 21.47 7.86 8.00
N ARG A 2 20.75 6.88 8.56
CA ARG A 2 21.10 5.46 8.40
C ARG A 2 20.74 5.02 6.97
N GLN A 3 21.71 4.61 6.17
CA GLN A 3 21.43 4.06 4.84
C GLN A 3 20.74 2.71 4.99
N SER A 4 19.63 2.52 4.26
CA SER A 4 18.95 1.22 4.18
C SER A 4 19.83 0.21 3.42
N PRO A 5 19.77 -1.08 3.76
CA PRO A 5 20.48 -2.12 3.01
C PRO A 5 20.01 -2.13 1.56
N VAL A 6 20.94 -2.39 0.63
CA VAL A 6 20.62 -2.56 -0.79
C VAL A 6 19.94 -3.92 -0.97
N ILE A 7 18.69 -3.92 -1.43
CA ILE A 7 17.89 -5.14 -1.63
C ILE A 7 17.83 -5.56 -3.10
N LEU A 8 17.91 -4.61 -4.04
CA LEU A 8 17.78 -4.87 -5.48
C LEU A 8 19.14 -4.84 -6.18
N ILE A 9 19.65 -6.03 -6.49
CA ILE A 9 20.92 -6.24 -7.19
C ILE A 9 20.62 -6.78 -8.59
N SER A 10 21.34 -6.25 -9.58
CA SER A 10 21.30 -6.72 -10.96
C SER A 10 22.07 -8.02 -11.10
N GLU A 11 21.42 -9.03 -11.66
CA GLU A 11 21.97 -10.36 -11.93
C GLU A 11 23.15 -10.33 -12.92
N SER A 12 23.15 -9.40 -13.86
CA SER A 12 24.21 -9.28 -14.87
C SER A 12 25.47 -8.57 -14.38
N THR A 13 25.33 -7.66 -13.41
CA THR A 13 26.46 -6.83 -12.95
C THR A 13 26.86 -7.07 -11.50
N SER A 14 26.06 -7.84 -10.75
CA SER A 14 26.19 -8.04 -9.30
C SER A 14 26.26 -6.73 -8.49
N ARG A 15 25.73 -5.64 -9.05
CA ARG A 15 25.69 -4.31 -8.44
C ARG A 15 24.26 -3.87 -8.21
N ALA A 16 24.07 -2.93 -7.28
CA ALA A 16 22.78 -2.30 -7.03
C ALA A 16 22.21 -1.72 -8.33
N TYR A 17 20.91 -1.91 -8.57
CA TYR A 17 20.26 -1.23 -9.69
C TYR A 17 20.30 0.29 -9.50
N LYS A 18 20.61 1.01 -10.58
CA LYS A 18 20.22 2.42 -10.72
C LYS A 18 18.71 2.49 -10.94
N ALA A 19 18.05 3.51 -10.38
CA ALA A 19 16.59 3.63 -10.41
C ALA A 19 16.01 3.59 -11.84
N ASP A 20 16.64 4.25 -12.80
CA ASP A 20 16.14 4.29 -14.18
C ASP A 20 16.33 2.95 -14.91
N HIS A 21 17.47 2.29 -14.67
CA HIS A 21 17.73 0.96 -15.23
C HIS A 21 16.70 -0.05 -14.70
N PHE A 22 16.42 -0.02 -13.40
CA PHE A 22 15.39 -0.86 -12.80
C PHE A 22 14.00 -0.59 -13.41
N ARG A 23 13.61 0.67 -13.56
CA ARG A 23 12.31 1.02 -14.16
C ARG A 23 12.20 0.54 -15.60
N HIS A 24 13.28 0.66 -16.38
CA HIS A 24 13.32 0.16 -17.75
C HIS A 24 13.14 -1.36 -17.77
N GLU A 25 13.90 -2.07 -16.96
CA GLU A 25 13.88 -3.53 -16.91
C GLU A 25 12.55 -4.07 -16.40
N PHE A 26 11.99 -3.46 -15.34
CA PHE A 26 10.66 -3.79 -14.85
C PHE A 26 9.60 -3.62 -15.95
N ARG A 27 9.60 -2.50 -16.69
CA ARG A 27 8.65 -2.29 -17.80
C ARG A 27 8.84 -3.31 -18.92
N ARG A 28 10.08 -3.66 -19.24
CA ARG A 28 10.39 -4.67 -20.26
C ARG A 28 9.77 -6.02 -19.89
N ILE A 29 9.97 -6.47 -18.64
CA ILE A 29 9.44 -7.72 -18.11
C ILE A 29 7.91 -7.67 -18.01
N ALA A 30 7.34 -6.60 -17.45
CA ALA A 30 5.90 -6.43 -17.33
C ALA A 30 5.22 -6.49 -18.71
N LYS A 31 5.79 -5.81 -19.72
CA LYS A 31 5.31 -5.87 -21.10
C LYS A 31 5.38 -7.29 -21.69
N ALA A 32 6.50 -7.99 -21.48
CA ALA A 32 6.66 -9.37 -21.96
C ALA A 32 5.64 -10.33 -21.31
N ALA A 33 5.25 -10.07 -20.07
CA ALA A 33 4.22 -10.80 -19.34
C ALA A 33 2.78 -10.36 -19.69
N GLY A 34 2.59 -9.38 -20.58
CA GLY A 34 1.27 -8.83 -20.92
C GLY A 34 0.66 -7.93 -19.84
N ILE A 35 1.46 -7.43 -18.90
CA ILE A 35 1.03 -6.58 -17.79
C ILE A 35 1.26 -5.11 -18.13
N GLY A 36 0.18 -4.34 -18.24
CA GLY A 36 0.19 -2.91 -18.54
C GLY A 36 0.42 -1.98 -17.33
N LEU A 37 1.12 -2.44 -16.30
CA LEU A 37 1.29 -1.71 -15.03
C LEU A 37 2.73 -1.24 -14.83
N GLN A 38 2.87 -0.14 -14.08
CA GLN A 38 4.15 0.43 -13.69
C GLN A 38 4.57 -0.09 -12.32
N PHE A 39 5.88 -0.05 -12.02
CA PHE A 39 6.38 -0.40 -10.69
C PHE A 39 5.72 0.40 -9.55
N LEU A 40 5.35 1.65 -9.82
CA LEU A 40 4.69 2.52 -8.84
C LEU A 40 3.32 1.99 -8.41
N ASP A 41 2.66 1.19 -9.24
CA ASP A 41 1.34 0.64 -8.96
C ASP A 41 1.39 -0.37 -7.81
N LEU A 42 2.52 -1.07 -7.60
CA LEU A 42 2.71 -1.94 -6.44
C LEU A 42 2.53 -1.17 -5.12
N ARG A 43 3.03 0.07 -5.06
CA ARG A 43 2.85 0.92 -3.88
C ARG A 43 1.40 1.38 -3.72
N ARG A 44 0.64 1.54 -4.81
CA ARG A 44 -0.79 1.86 -4.77
C ARG A 44 -1.58 0.66 -4.24
N SER A 45 -1.27 -0.55 -4.72
CA SER A 45 -1.86 -1.80 -4.20
C SER A 45 -1.57 -1.99 -2.72
N ALA A 46 -0.34 -1.71 -2.27
CA ALA A 46 0.01 -1.80 -0.84
C ALA A 46 -0.86 -0.87 0.03
N VAL A 47 -1.13 0.36 -0.42
CA VAL A 47 -2.02 1.31 0.27
C VAL A 47 -3.45 0.75 0.38
N VAL A 48 -3.97 0.18 -0.71
CA VAL A 48 -5.31 -0.44 -0.73
C VAL A 48 -5.40 -1.62 0.22
N HIS A 49 -4.45 -2.57 0.15
CA HIS A 49 -4.45 -3.74 1.03
C HIS A 49 -4.35 -3.38 2.51
N LEU A 50 -3.54 -2.36 2.87
CA LEU A 50 -3.46 -1.92 4.26
C LEU A 50 -4.80 -1.32 4.73
N ALA A 51 -5.50 -0.58 3.87
CA ALA A 51 -6.82 -0.05 4.21
C ALA A 51 -7.88 -1.17 4.34
N GLU A 52 -7.85 -2.19 3.49
CA GLU A 52 -8.69 -3.38 3.62
C GLU A 52 -8.38 -4.18 4.90
N ALA A 53 -7.12 -4.16 5.34
CA ALA A 53 -6.68 -4.69 6.63
C ALA A 53 -6.97 -3.73 7.81
N ASP A 54 -7.86 -2.75 7.62
CA ASP A 54 -8.31 -1.81 8.65
C ASP A 54 -7.20 -0.91 9.26
N CYS A 55 -6.06 -0.76 8.57
CA CYS A 55 -5.04 0.18 9.00
C CYS A 55 -5.55 1.62 8.86
N THR A 56 -5.22 2.46 9.84
CA THR A 56 -5.52 3.88 9.81
C THR A 56 -4.63 4.63 8.82
N ILE A 57 -5.07 5.80 8.35
CA ILE A 57 -4.28 6.65 7.43
C ILE A 57 -2.86 6.94 7.99
N PRO A 58 -2.68 7.28 9.28
CA PRO A 58 -1.32 7.44 9.85
C PRO A 58 -0.46 6.18 9.79
N GLN A 59 -1.03 4.99 10.03
CA GLN A 59 -0.28 3.72 9.94
C GLN A 59 0.14 3.43 8.49
N ILE A 60 -0.75 3.65 7.53
CA ILE A 60 -0.45 3.48 6.10
C ILE A 60 0.61 4.47 5.65
N SER A 61 0.48 5.73 6.06
CA SER A 61 1.42 6.81 5.78
C SER A 61 2.82 6.49 6.32
N ALA A 62 2.92 5.97 7.55
CA ALA A 62 4.18 5.61 8.18
C ALA A 62 4.93 4.50 7.41
N ILE A 63 4.22 3.49 6.90
CA ILE A 63 4.83 2.42 6.09
C ILE A 63 5.19 2.90 4.68
N THR A 64 4.33 3.71 4.06
CA THR A 64 4.48 4.05 2.64
C THR A 64 5.29 5.33 2.38
N GLY A 65 5.61 6.09 3.44
CA GLY A 65 6.38 7.33 3.37
C GLY A 65 5.64 8.50 2.69
N HIS A 66 4.32 8.41 2.56
CA HIS A 66 3.50 9.50 2.05
C HIS A 66 3.08 10.45 3.15
N GLN A 67 2.80 11.69 2.78
CA GLN A 67 1.99 12.59 3.61
C GLN A 67 0.57 12.02 3.81
N LEU A 68 -0.09 12.44 4.89
CA LEU A 68 -1.45 11.98 5.21
C LEU A 68 -2.44 12.34 4.08
N ASP A 69 -2.38 13.57 3.56
CA ASP A 69 -3.23 14.04 2.47
C ASP A 69 -3.03 13.20 1.19
N ARG A 70 -1.78 12.86 0.88
CA ARG A 70 -1.45 12.04 -0.28
C ARG A 70 -1.96 10.61 -0.10
N THR A 71 -1.88 10.06 1.11
CA THR A 71 -2.42 8.74 1.43
C THR A 71 -3.94 8.71 1.19
N THR A 72 -4.65 9.71 1.71
CA THR A 72 -6.10 9.87 1.47
C THR A 72 -6.44 9.94 -0.02
N ARG A 73 -5.73 10.75 -0.81
CA ARG A 73 -5.98 10.86 -2.26
C ARG A 73 -5.77 9.54 -3.01
N ILE A 74 -4.77 8.74 -2.60
CA ILE A 74 -4.56 7.41 -3.19
C ILE A 74 -5.76 6.51 -2.86
N LEU A 75 -6.21 6.48 -1.60
CA LEU A 75 -7.37 5.69 -1.21
C LEU A 75 -8.63 6.14 -1.95
N GLU A 76 -8.87 7.43 -2.07
CA GLU A 76 -10.01 7.97 -2.83
C GLU A 76 -10.01 7.53 -4.29
N THR A 77 -8.83 7.40 -4.90
CA THR A 77 -8.69 7.01 -6.31
C THR A 77 -8.82 5.50 -6.52
N TYR A 78 -8.26 4.68 -5.60
CA TYR A 78 -8.02 3.26 -5.85
C TYR A 78 -8.73 2.30 -4.89
N LEU A 79 -9.22 2.74 -3.73
CA LEU A 79 -9.91 1.87 -2.78
C LEU A 79 -11.38 1.71 -3.17
N PRO A 80 -11.83 0.51 -3.59
CA PRO A 80 -13.24 0.27 -3.84
C PRO A 80 -14.03 0.34 -2.52
N ARG A 81 -15.22 0.94 -2.56
CA ARG A 81 -16.15 0.98 -1.42
C ARG A 81 -17.01 -0.28 -1.46
N THR A 82 -16.57 -1.32 -0.76
CA THR A 82 -17.20 -2.65 -0.85
C THR A 82 -18.21 -2.91 0.28
N ALA A 83 -19.20 -3.76 0.04
CA ALA A 83 -20.16 -4.17 1.08
C ALA A 83 -19.49 -4.86 2.30
N PRO A 84 -18.46 -5.72 2.14
CA PRO A 84 -17.69 -6.23 3.27
C PRO A 84 -17.08 -5.13 4.16
N MET A 85 -16.51 -4.07 3.58
CA MET A 85 -15.99 -2.94 4.37
C MET A 85 -17.08 -2.26 5.19
N ALA A 86 -18.25 -2.00 4.59
CA ALA A 86 -19.38 -1.41 5.30
C ALA A 86 -19.85 -2.29 6.47
N LYS A 87 -19.93 -3.61 6.25
CA LYS A 87 -20.28 -4.58 7.30
C LYS A 87 -19.25 -4.60 8.43
N ALA A 88 -17.96 -4.57 8.11
CA ALA A 88 -16.88 -4.51 9.09
C ALA A 88 -16.97 -3.24 9.94
N ALA A 89 -17.25 -2.08 9.32
CA ALA A 89 -17.45 -0.82 10.03
C ALA A 89 -18.61 -0.87 11.04
N ILE A 90 -19.77 -1.42 10.63
CA ILE A 90 -20.92 -1.61 11.53
C ILE A 90 -20.58 -2.58 12.66
N HIS A 91 -19.85 -3.67 12.37
CA HIS A 91 -19.44 -4.62 13.40
C HIS A 91 -18.58 -3.95 14.48
N LYS A 92 -17.61 -3.12 14.09
CA LYS A 92 -16.79 -2.33 15.03
C LYS A 92 -17.65 -1.40 15.89
N LEU A 93 -18.64 -0.73 15.30
CA LEU A 93 -19.56 0.14 16.04
C LEU A 93 -20.37 -0.64 17.08
N VAL A 94 -20.87 -1.83 16.72
CA VAL A 94 -21.60 -2.71 17.64
C VAL A 94 -20.71 -3.14 18.81
N LEU A 95 -19.47 -3.57 18.53
CA LEU A 95 -18.51 -3.96 19.56
C LEU A 95 -18.16 -2.79 20.49
N TYR A 96 -17.92 -1.60 19.93
CA TYR A 96 -17.68 -0.39 20.71
C TYR A 96 -18.84 -0.08 21.66
N ARG A 97 -20.08 -0.10 21.14
CA ARG A 97 -21.30 0.16 21.93
C ARG A 97 -21.51 -0.88 23.04
N LYS A 98 -21.20 -2.16 22.80
CA LYS A 98 -21.26 -3.20 23.82
C LYS A 98 -20.28 -2.89 24.95
N ARG A 99 -19.02 -2.58 24.62
CA ARG A 99 -17.99 -2.21 25.60
C ARG A 99 -18.43 -1.02 26.46
N THR A 100 -18.98 0.04 25.85
CA THR A 100 -19.40 1.25 26.60
C THR A 100 -20.68 1.05 27.42
N LYS A 101 -21.51 0.04 27.12
CA LYS A 101 -22.72 -0.26 27.89
C LYS A 101 -22.48 -1.21 29.07
N LEU A 102 -21.29 -1.79 29.18
CA LEU A 102 -20.85 -2.67 30.27
C LEU A 102 -20.15 -1.90 31.41
N GLU A 103 -20.10 -0.57 31.33
CA GLU A 103 -19.39 0.32 32.28
C GLU A 103 -20.34 1.05 33.24
N PHE A 104 -21.47 0.43 33.63
CA PHE A 104 -22.32 0.91 34.73
C PHE A 104 -22.90 -0.26 35.53
#